data_AF-A0A1R1XA96-F1
#
_entry.id   AF-A0A1R1XA96-F1
#
_cell.length_a   1.000
_cell.length_b   1.000
_cell.length_c   1.000
_cell.angle_alpha   90.00
_cell.angle_beta   90.00
_cell.angle_gamma   90.00
#
_symmetry.space_group_name_H-M   'P 1'
#
loop_
_entity.id
_entity.type
_entity.pdbx_description
1 polymer ?
#
loop_
_entity_poly.entity_id
_entity_poly.type
_entity_poly.pdbx_seq_one_letter_code
_entity_poly.pdbx_strand_id
1 'polypeptide(L)'
;MYPIGQYLTFFLMFFILLAQGYGTFIGAKFDAAGFTKSYLGIPVFLIFYFGYKFVKKTKLVPLEEMDYETENYMSMGFENYRHEKLTVKERLKSFFA
;
A
#
# COMPACT_ATOMS: atom_id res chain seq x y z
N MET A 1 -21.53 4.31 -0.44
CA MET A 1 -20.80 4.21 0.86
C MET A 1 -19.34 3.76 0.70
N TYR A 2 -18.69 4.09 -0.42
CA TYR A 2 -17.22 4.19 -0.45
C TYR A 2 -16.86 5.46 0.33
N PRO A 3 -15.94 5.46 1.31
CA PRO A 3 -14.88 4.49 1.61
C PRO A 3 -15.09 3.64 2.89
N ILE A 4 -16.22 3.76 3.58
CA ILE A 4 -16.46 3.17 4.91
C ILE A 4 -16.40 1.64 4.87
N GLY A 5 -16.95 1.02 3.83
CA GLY A 5 -16.94 -0.44 3.67
C GLY A 5 -15.51 -1.01 3.58
N GLN A 6 -14.61 -0.29 2.91
CA GLN A 6 -13.21 -0.70 2.75
C GLN A 6 -12.47 -0.66 4.09
N TYR A 7 -12.64 0.42 4.85
CA TYR A 7 -12.03 0.55 6.16
C TYR A 7 -12.56 -0.49 7.14
N LEU A 8 -13.89 -0.68 7.21
CA LEU A 8 -14.50 -1.68 8.09
C LEU A 8 -14.00 -3.09 7.77
N THR A 9 -13.99 -3.46 6.48
CA THR A 9 -13.51 -4.78 6.04
C THR A 9 -12.04 -4.96 6.37
N PHE A 10 -11.21 -3.95 6.16
CA PHE A 10 -9.79 -3.99 6.50
C PHE A 10 -9.58 -4.26 8.00
N PHE A 11 -10.26 -3.52 8.89
CA PHE A 11 -10.14 -3.72 10.33
C PHE A 11 -10.66 -5.10 10.77
N LEU A 12 -11.77 -5.56 10.20
CA LEU A 12 -12.34 -6.87 10.52
C LEU A 12 -11.42 -8.00 10.09
N MET A 13 -10.87 -7.93 8.87
CA MET A 13 -9.92 -8.91 8.34
C MET A 13 -8.63 -8.93 9.16
N PHE A 14 -8.13 -7.77 9.55
CA PHE A 14 -6.96 -7.66 10.42
C PHE A 14 -7.20 -8.35 11.77
N PHE A 15 -8.35 -8.16 12.39
CA PHE A 15 -8.70 -8.82 13.65
C PHE A 15 -8.83 -10.34 13.50
N ILE A 16 -9.49 -10.81 12.43
CA ILE A 16 -9.64 -12.25 12.15
C ILE A 16 -8.27 -12.91 11.96
N LEU A 17 -7.37 -12.26 11.23
CA LEU A 17 -6.00 -12.75 11.01
C LEU A 17 -5.26 -12.92 12.34
N LEU A 18 -5.40 -11.97 13.28
CA LEU A 18 -4.80 -12.08 14.61
C LEU A 18 -5.44 -13.17 15.46
N ALA A 19 -6.77 -13.30 15.40
CA ALA A 19 -7.53 -14.31 16.15
C ALA A 19 -7.28 -15.76 15.67
N GLN A 20 -6.81 -15.95 14.43
CA GLN A 20 -6.58 -17.27 13.84
C GLN A 20 -5.59 -18.14 14.64
N GLY A 21 -4.60 -17.54 15.32
CA GLY A 21 -3.64 -18.25 16.16
C GLY A 21 -3.99 -18.27 17.65
N TYR A 22 -5.19 -17.85 18.07
CA TYR A 22 -5.58 -17.74 19.48
C TYR A 22 -5.39 -19.04 20.27
N GLY A 23 -5.72 -20.19 19.67
CA GLY A 23 -5.55 -21.51 20.31
C GLY A 23 -4.10 -21.88 20.62
N THR A 24 -3.13 -21.28 19.94
CA THR A 24 -1.68 -21.54 20.13
C THR A 24 -1.16 -20.91 21.43
N PHE A 25 -1.87 -19.90 21.95
CA PHE A 25 -1.52 -19.18 23.17
C PHE A 25 -2.28 -19.64 24.42
N ILE A 26 -3.40 -20.37 24.26
CA ILE A 26 -4.32 -20.70 25.37
C ILE A 26 -4.26 -22.16 25.81
N GLY A 27 -3.53 -23.00 25.09
CA GLY A 27 -3.23 -24.36 25.53
C GLY A 27 -2.35 -24.39 26.79
N ALA A 28 -2.40 -25.51 27.53
CA ALA A 28 -1.52 -25.78 28.68
C ALA A 28 -0.01 -25.78 28.32
N LYS A 29 0.33 -25.86 27.03
CA LYS A 29 1.67 -25.73 26.48
C LYS A 29 1.60 -24.83 25.24
N PHE A 30 2.62 -23.98 25.07
CA PHE A 30 2.77 -23.16 23.88
C PHE A 30 3.01 -24.06 22.65
N ASP A 31 2.05 -24.08 21.72
CA ASP A 31 2.19 -24.81 20.46
C ASP A 31 2.91 -23.95 19.43
N ALA A 32 4.23 -24.04 19.43
CA ALA A 32 5.08 -23.35 18.47
C ALA A 32 4.76 -23.74 17.01
N ALA A 33 4.36 -24.98 16.75
CA ALA A 33 4.03 -25.44 15.41
C ALA A 33 2.71 -24.81 14.90
N GLY A 34 1.70 -24.70 15.77
CA GLY A 34 0.48 -23.96 15.49
C GLY A 34 0.73 -22.47 15.27
N PHE A 35 1.56 -21.85 16.11
CA PHE A 35 1.90 -20.42 15.99
C PHE A 35 2.53 -20.11 14.63
N THR A 36 3.54 -20.87 14.23
CA THR A 36 4.19 -20.66 12.93
C THR A 36 3.19 -20.85 11.79
N LYS A 37 2.32 -21.87 11.82
CA LYS A 37 1.33 -22.09 10.75
C LYS A 37 0.33 -20.93 10.64
N SER A 38 -0.20 -20.44 11.76
CA SER A 38 -1.20 -19.38 11.77
C SER A 38 -0.65 -18.02 11.35
N TYR A 39 0.64 -17.76 11.61
CA TYR A 39 1.22 -16.43 11.36
C TYR A 39 2.29 -16.37 10.29
N LEU A 40 2.67 -17.48 9.63
CA LEU A 40 3.71 -17.50 8.59
C LEU A 40 3.48 -16.48 7.45
N GLY A 41 2.22 -16.22 7.12
CA GLY A 41 1.86 -15.27 6.07
C GLY A 41 2.31 -13.83 6.34
N ILE A 42 2.30 -13.40 7.61
CA ILE A 42 2.68 -12.04 8.01
C ILE A 42 4.17 -11.76 7.73
N PRO A 43 5.15 -12.51 8.27
CA PRO A 43 6.56 -12.26 8.01
C PRO A 43 6.92 -12.45 6.53
N VAL A 44 6.31 -13.42 5.83
CA VAL A 44 6.52 -13.58 4.38
C VAL A 44 6.07 -12.32 3.63
N PHE A 45 4.86 -11.82 3.91
CA PHE A 45 4.35 -10.59 3.32
C PHE A 45 5.26 -9.39 3.62
N LEU A 46 5.71 -9.23 4.86
CA LEU A 46 6.61 -8.13 5.25
C LEU A 46 7.95 -8.20 4.51
N ILE A 47 8.54 -9.39 4.35
CA ILE A 47 9.80 -9.56 3.61
C ILE A 47 9.64 -9.14 2.15
N PHE A 48 8.57 -9.56 1.48
CA PHE A 48 8.33 -9.16 0.09
C PHE A 48 8.03 -7.67 -0.04
N TYR A 49 7.17 -7.13 0.83
CA TYR A 49 6.81 -5.72 0.81
C TYR A 49 8.02 -4.82 1.09
N PHE A 50 8.71 -5.04 2.20
CA PHE A 50 9.86 -4.23 2.57
C PHE A 50 11.05 -4.51 1.66
N GLY A 51 11.27 -5.75 1.25
CA GLY A 51 12.30 -6.11 0.27
C GLY A 51 12.13 -5.31 -1.02
N TYR A 52 10.93 -5.30 -1.59
CA TYR A 52 10.62 -4.48 -2.77
C TYR A 52 10.81 -2.99 -2.49
N LYS A 53 10.30 -2.49 -1.36
CA LYS A 53 10.35 -1.08 -0.99
C LYS A 53 11.79 -0.57 -0.81
N PHE A 54 12.66 -1.37 -0.20
CA PHE A 54 14.08 -1.01 -0.01
C PHE A 54 14.88 -1.11 -1.30
N VAL A 55 14.64 -2.13 -2.14
CA VAL A 55 15.34 -2.31 -3.41
C VAL A 55 14.95 -1.22 -4.41
N LYS A 56 13.66 -0.92 -4.54
CA LYS A 56 13.16 0.07 -5.52
C LYS A 56 13.09 1.49 -4.99
N LYS A 57 13.35 1.70 -3.68
CA LYS A 57 13.27 3.00 -2.99
C LYS A 57 12.01 3.78 -3.40
N THR A 58 10.88 3.08 -3.46
CA THR A 58 9.63 3.65 -3.95
C THR A 58 9.14 4.73 -3.00
N LYS A 59 8.82 5.90 -3.55
CA LYS A 59 8.20 7.00 -2.79
C LYS A 59 6.71 6.72 -2.70
N LEU A 60 6.13 6.88 -1.50
CA LEU A 60 4.68 6.94 -1.36
C LEU A 60 4.22 8.27 -1.96
N VAL A 61 3.46 8.21 -3.05
CA VAL A 61 2.86 9.39 -3.67
C VAL A 61 1.61 9.76 -2.87
N PRO A 62 1.44 11.03 -2.45
CA PRO A 62 0.22 11.47 -1.78
C PRO A 62 -0.99 11.30 -2.69
N LEU A 63 -2.15 10.97 -2.12
CA LEU A 63 -3.40 10.79 -2.88
C LEU A 63 -3.81 12.05 -3.66
N GLU A 64 -3.43 13.24 -3.17
CA GLU A 64 -3.68 14.53 -3.81
C GLU A 64 -2.82 14.77 -5.06
N GLU A 65 -1.68 14.08 -5.17
CA GLU A 65 -0.77 14.20 -6.32
C GLU A 65 -1.00 13.12 -7.38
N MET A 66 -1.80 12.10 -7.07
CA MET A 66 -2.17 11.05 -8.01
C MET A 66 -3.00 11.62 -9.16
N ASP A 67 -2.52 11.35 -10.38
CA ASP A 67 -3.21 11.72 -11.60
C ASP A 67 -4.23 10.64 -11.96
N TYR A 68 -5.51 10.97 -11.85
CA TYR A 68 -6.64 10.11 -12.20
C TYR A 68 -7.24 10.47 -13.57
N GLU A 69 -6.82 11.59 -14.16
CA GLU A 69 -7.41 12.16 -15.38
C GLU A 69 -6.74 11.56 -16.62
N THR A 70 -5.40 11.45 -16.59
CA THR A 70 -4.60 10.98 -17.73
C THR A 70 -5.02 9.60 -18.24
N GLU A 71 -5.45 8.68 -17.36
CA GLU A 71 -5.94 7.36 -17.78
C GLU A 71 -7.24 7.42 -18.60
N ASN A 72 -8.17 8.32 -18.25
CA ASN A 72 -9.42 8.49 -18.98
C ASN A 72 -9.18 9.09 -20.37
N TYR A 73 -8.31 10.10 -20.49
CA TYR A 73 -7.99 10.72 -21.79
C TYR A 73 -7.27 9.77 -22.75
N MET A 74 -6.38 8.91 -22.25
CA MET A 74 -5.74 7.86 -23.06
C MET A 74 -6.77 6.88 -23.63
N SER A 75 -7.79 6.49 -22.86
CA SER A 75 -8.86 5.59 -23.33
C SER A 75 -9.75 6.21 -24.42
N MET A 76 -9.84 7.55 -24.43
CA MET A 76 -10.60 8.32 -25.42
C MET A 76 -9.79 8.63 -26.69
N GLY A 77 -8.55 8.15 -26.78
CA GLY A 77 -7.69 8.31 -27.96
C GLY A 77 -7.00 9.67 -28.08
N PHE A 78 -6.98 10.48 -27.01
CA PHE A 78 -6.23 11.72 -26.99
C PHE A 78 -4.73 11.47 -26.71
N GLU A 79 -3.85 12.25 -27.34
CA GLU A 79 -2.41 12.17 -27.05
C GLU A 79 -2.09 12.60 -25.61
N ASN A 80 -1.03 12.00 -25.07
CA ASN A 80 -0.64 12.15 -23.68
C ASN A 80 0.06 13.50 -23.46
N TYR A 81 -0.71 14.57 -23.19
CA TYR A 81 -0.17 15.87 -22.78
C TYR A 81 0.25 15.82 -21.31
N ARG A 82 1.24 14.99 -20.97
CA ARG A 82 1.83 15.01 -19.65
C ARG A 82 2.50 16.36 -19.43
N HIS A 83 1.80 17.29 -18.78
CA HIS A 83 2.44 18.45 -18.20
C HIS A 83 3.44 17.92 -17.17
N GLU A 84 4.71 17.90 -17.53
CA GLU A 84 5.79 17.58 -16.62
C GLU A 84 5.61 18.53 -15.43
N LYS A 85 5.24 17.98 -14.26
CA LYS A 85 5.08 18.79 -13.04
C LYS A 85 6.47 19.35 -12.73
N LEU A 86 6.72 20.58 -13.20
CA LEU A 86 7.97 21.29 -13.00
C LEU A 86 8.29 21.25 -11.51
N THR A 87 9.44 20.66 -11.19
CA THR A 87 9.94 20.60 -9.81
C THR A 87 9.96 22.03 -9.27
N VAL A 88 9.69 22.26 -7.99
CA VAL A 88 9.62 23.61 -7.39
C VAL A 88 10.84 24.48 -7.77
N LYS A 89 12.01 23.84 -7.92
CA LYS A 89 13.27 24.43 -8.38
C LYS A 89 13.21 24.97 -9.82
N GLU A 90 12.51 24.27 -10.71
CA GLU A 90 12.30 24.63 -12.11
C GLU A 90 11.23 25.72 -12.26
N ARG A 91 10.16 25.66 -11.46
CA ARG A 91 9.18 26.76 -11.35
C ARG A 91 9.84 28.06 -10.88
N LEU A 92 10.71 28.01 -9.87
CA LEU A 92 11.45 29.19 -9.41
C LEU A 92 12.35 29.75 -10.51
N LYS A 93 13.03 28.88 -11.26
CA LYS A 93 13.89 29.31 -12.37
C LYS A 93 13.11 29.99 -13.49
N SER A 94 11.87 29.57 -13.78
CA SER A 94 11.04 30.19 -14.82
C SER A 94 10.38 31.50 -14.41
N PHE A 95 10.30 31.82 -13.12
CA PHE A 95 9.85 33.14 -12.65
C PHE A 95 10.97 34.19 -12.66
N PHE A 96 12.23 33.75 -12.68
CA PHE A 96 13.41 34.59 -12.71
C PHE A 96 14.16 34.57 -14.06
N ALA A 97 13.59 33.92 -15.08
CA ALA A 97 14.05 33.92 -16.46
C ALA A 97 13.02 34.64 -17.33
#